data_AF-A0A970JAU3-F1
#
_entry.id   AF-A0A970JAU3-F1
#
_cell.length_a   1.000
_cell.length_b   1.000
_cell.length_c   1.000
_cell.angle_alpha   90.00
_cell.angle_beta   90.00
_cell.angle_gamma   90.00
#
_symmetry.space_group_name_H-M   'P 1'
#
loop_
_entity.id
_entity.type
_entity.pdbx_description
1 polymer ?
#
loop_
_entity_poly.entity_id
_entity_poly.type
_entity_poly.pdbx_seq_one_letter_code
_entity_poly.pdbx_strand_id
1 'polypeptide(L)'
;MKFGVVVFPGSNCDLDVYHLLRDVLHQPVDYIWHTQDKFAGYDCIILPGGFSFGDYLRCGAIARFSPVMQAVVSFANAGGLVLGICNGFQILLEAGLLPGALYRNTSLQFRCQQTHLKVENTDTPFTRGMDADRTLKIPIAH
;
A
#
# COMPACT_ATOMS: atom_id res chain seq x y z
N MET A 1 11.77 1.30 13.79
CA MET A 1 10.62 2.08 13.29
C MET A 1 9.34 1.37 13.71
N LYS A 2 8.27 2.09 14.02
CA LYS A 2 6.96 1.50 14.29
C LYS A 2 6.05 1.61 13.07
N PHE A 3 5.45 0.52 12.66
CA PHE A 3 4.62 0.42 11.46
C PHE A 3 3.14 0.25 11.80
N GLY A 4 2.26 0.82 10.98
CA GLY A 4 0.83 0.56 11.02
C GLY A 4 0.38 -0.09 9.72
N VAL A 5 -0.30 -1.23 9.79
CA VAL A 5 -0.90 -1.90 8.63
C VAL A 5 -2.41 -1.67 8.67
N VAL A 6 -2.94 -0.96 7.68
CA VAL A 6 -4.38 -0.69 7.62
C VAL A 6 -5.14 -1.91 7.14
N VAL A 7 -6.19 -2.29 7.85
CA VAL A 7 -7.05 -3.43 7.51
C VAL A 7 -8.41 -2.91 7.05
N PHE A 8 -8.67 -3.00 5.74
CA PHE A 8 -9.99 -2.76 5.15
C PHE A 8 -10.76 -4.08 5.00
N PRO A 9 -12.11 -4.07 5.09
CA PRO A 9 -12.93 -5.19 4.66
C PRO A 9 -12.54 -5.61 3.22
N GLY A 10 -12.20 -6.89 3.00
CA GLY A 10 -11.78 -7.40 1.68
C GLY A 10 -10.29 -7.23 1.34
N SER A 11 -9.50 -6.59 2.20
CA SER A 11 -8.03 -6.72 2.12
C SER A 11 -7.65 -8.18 2.35
N ASN A 12 -6.58 -8.65 1.70
CA ASN A 12 -6.16 -10.06 1.82
C ASN A 12 -4.64 -10.26 1.94
N CYS A 13 -3.85 -9.20 1.82
CA CYS A 13 -2.40 -9.22 2.02
C CYS A 13 -1.96 -8.45 3.28
N ASP A 14 -2.89 -8.08 4.16
CA ASP A 14 -2.57 -7.45 5.46
C ASP A 14 -1.72 -8.37 6.34
N LEU A 15 -2.09 -9.66 6.41
CA LEU A 15 -1.35 -10.69 7.13
C LEU A 15 0.07 -10.88 6.58
N ASP A 16 0.24 -10.85 5.25
CA ASP A 16 1.55 -10.99 4.60
C ASP A 16 2.49 -9.85 5.00
N VAL A 17 1.97 -8.61 4.97
CA VAL A 17 2.72 -7.41 5.40
C VAL A 17 3.04 -7.49 6.89
N TYR A 18 2.07 -7.89 7.71
CA TYR A 18 2.26 -8.00 9.15
C TYR A 18 3.32 -9.06 9.50
N HIS A 19 3.27 -10.23 8.86
CA HIS A 19 4.27 -11.29 8.99
C HIS A 19 5.66 -10.80 8.58
N LEU A 20 5.78 -10.16 7.42
CA LEU A 20 7.04 -9.58 6.95
C LEU A 20 7.64 -8.62 7.99
N LEU A 21 6.83 -7.69 8.49
CA LEU A 21 7.31 -6.70 9.46
C LEU A 21 7.68 -7.31 10.81
N ARG A 22 6.80 -8.14 11.38
CA ARG A 22 6.98 -8.71 12.72
C ARG A 22 8.02 -9.83 12.75
N ASP A 23 7.89 -10.82 11.87
CA ASP A 23 8.60 -12.10 11.99
C ASP A 23 9.88 -12.12 11.18
N VAL A 24 9.95 -11.39 10.06
CA VAL A 24 11.13 -11.37 9.18
C VAL A 24 12.02 -10.17 9.47
N LEU A 25 11.44 -8.97 9.57
CA LEU A 25 12.18 -7.72 9.78
C LEU A 25 12.28 -7.31 11.26
N HIS A 26 11.59 -8.03 12.15
CA HIS A 26 11.58 -7.78 13.60
C HIS A 26 11.29 -6.32 13.98
N GLN A 27 10.36 -5.68 13.25
CA GLN A 27 9.91 -4.32 13.54
C GLN A 27 8.59 -4.33 14.31
N PRO A 28 8.39 -3.39 15.26
CA PRO A 28 7.10 -3.16 15.88
C PRO A 28 6.03 -2.83 14.82
N VAL A 29 4.93 -3.57 14.83
CA VAL A 29 3.81 -3.39 13.89
C VAL A 29 2.47 -3.65 14.56
N ASP A 30 1.51 -2.76 14.31
CA ASP A 30 0.13 -2.89 14.74
C ASP A 30 -0.82 -2.90 13.55
N TYR A 31 -1.95 -3.59 13.70
CA TYR A 31 -3.08 -3.45 12.78
C TYR A 31 -3.88 -2.19 13.10
N ILE A 32 -4.28 -1.46 12.07
CA ILE A 32 -5.14 -0.27 12.16
C ILE A 32 -6.44 -0.60 11.44
N TRP A 33 -7.54 -0.70 12.18
CA TRP A 33 -8.84 -1.04 11.60
C TRP A 33 -9.43 0.15 10.83
N HIS A 34 -10.02 -0.09 9.66
CA HIS A 34 -10.47 0.98 8.76
C HIS A 34 -11.45 2.02 9.34
N THR A 35 -12.18 1.69 10.42
CA THR A 35 -13.09 2.62 11.08
C THR A 35 -12.42 3.49 12.14
N GLN A 36 -11.15 3.25 12.48
CA GLN A 36 -10.41 4.12 13.38
C GLN A 36 -10.15 5.45 12.68
N ASP A 37 -10.53 6.56 13.29
CA ASP A 37 -10.40 7.91 12.70
C ASP A 37 -9.10 8.61 13.12
N LYS A 38 -8.35 8.02 14.06
CA LYS A 38 -7.12 8.58 14.62
C LYS A 38 -6.12 7.48 14.94
N PHE A 39 -4.85 7.78 14.72
CA PHE A 39 -3.73 6.97 15.16
C PHE A 39 -2.50 7.87 15.39
N ALA A 40 -1.56 7.42 16.21
CA ALA A 40 -0.34 8.16 16.53
C ALA A 40 0.82 7.21 16.85
N GLY A 41 2.05 7.73 16.76
CA GLY A 41 3.26 7.00 17.13
C GLY A 41 3.75 6.00 16.07
N TYR A 42 3.33 6.15 14.82
CA TYR A 42 3.81 5.34 13.70
C TYR A 42 4.81 6.15 12.87
N ASP A 43 5.88 5.50 12.44
CA ASP A 43 6.88 6.06 11.52
C ASP A 43 6.50 5.81 10.06
N CYS A 44 5.74 4.74 9.79
CA CYS A 44 5.32 4.35 8.46
C CYS A 44 3.94 3.66 8.49
N ILE A 45 3.07 4.05 7.55
CA ILE A 45 1.76 3.43 7.35
C ILE A 45 1.75 2.66 6.04
N ILE A 46 1.26 1.42 6.07
CA ILE A 46 1.14 0.56 4.90
C ILE A 46 -0.34 0.32 4.59
N LEU A 47 -0.73 0.63 3.35
CA LEU A 47 -2.00 0.19 2.77
C LEU A 47 -1.72 -1.11 1.99
N PRO A 48 -2.25 -2.26 2.45
CA PRO A 48 -1.92 -3.57 1.89
C PRO A 48 -2.61 -3.82 0.54
N GLY A 49 -2.23 -4.91 -0.11
CA GLY A 49 -2.91 -5.44 -1.29
C GLY A 49 -4.22 -6.16 -0.96
N GLY A 50 -4.93 -6.53 -2.02
CA GLY A 50 -6.17 -7.31 -1.96
C GLY A 50 -7.30 -6.71 -2.78
N PHE A 51 -8.53 -6.85 -2.31
CA PHE A 51 -9.73 -6.36 -2.99
C PHE A 51 -10.60 -5.63 -1.97
N SER A 52 -10.13 -4.48 -1.48
CA SER A 52 -10.87 -3.71 -0.48
C SER A 52 -12.31 -3.42 -0.96
N PHE A 53 -13.28 -3.76 -0.12
CA PHE A 53 -14.71 -3.73 -0.41
C PHE A 53 -15.11 -4.48 -1.69
N GLY A 54 -14.36 -5.54 -2.03
CA GLY A 54 -14.56 -6.37 -3.21
C GLY A 54 -14.31 -5.66 -4.54
N ASP A 55 -13.68 -4.47 -4.51
CA ASP A 55 -13.52 -3.60 -5.68
C ASP A 55 -14.85 -3.29 -6.41
N TYR A 56 -15.99 -3.37 -5.71
CA TYR A 56 -17.33 -3.41 -6.31
C TYR A 56 -17.69 -2.21 -7.19
N LEU A 57 -17.28 -1.01 -6.81
CA LEU A 57 -17.48 0.18 -7.65
C LEU A 57 -16.31 0.36 -8.63
N ARG A 58 -15.11 0.46 -8.06
CA ARG A 58 -13.82 0.57 -8.73
C ARG A 58 -12.76 0.24 -7.68
N CYS A 59 -11.63 -0.32 -8.10
CA CYS A 59 -10.60 -0.77 -7.18
C CYS A 59 -10.15 0.35 -6.23
N GLY A 60 -10.23 0.10 -4.92
CA GLY A 60 -9.86 1.06 -3.87
C GLY A 60 -10.80 2.28 -3.69
N ALA A 61 -11.78 2.48 -4.58
CA ALA A 61 -12.59 3.72 -4.59
C ALA A 61 -13.52 3.84 -3.37
N ILE A 62 -14.01 2.73 -2.84
CA ILE A 62 -14.83 2.73 -1.61
C ILE A 62 -13.93 2.93 -0.38
N ALA A 63 -12.76 2.28 -0.36
CA ALA A 63 -11.86 2.31 0.78
C ALA A 63 -11.37 3.73 1.14
N ARG A 64 -11.23 4.62 0.15
CA ARG A 64 -10.84 6.02 0.37
C ARG A 64 -11.76 6.77 1.35
N PHE A 65 -13.02 6.35 1.47
CA PHE A 65 -14.02 6.97 2.35
C PHE A 65 -14.02 6.37 3.76
N SER A 66 -13.20 5.34 4.03
CA SER A 66 -13.08 4.78 5.37
C SER A 66 -12.51 5.83 6.33
N PRO A 67 -13.00 5.93 7.58
CA PRO A 67 -12.52 6.91 8.56
C PRO A 67 -11.00 7.00 8.71
N VAL A 68 -10.31 5.85 8.66
CA VAL A 68 -8.84 5.77 8.75
C VAL A 68 -8.12 6.61 7.72
N MET A 69 -8.71 6.78 6.53
CA MET A 69 -8.06 7.52 5.45
C MET A 69 -7.91 9.00 5.75
N GLN A 70 -8.75 9.58 6.63
CA GLN A 70 -8.56 10.95 7.10
C GLN A 70 -7.25 11.08 7.90
N ALA A 71 -6.97 10.11 8.77
CA ALA A 71 -5.73 10.05 9.53
C ALA A 71 -4.52 9.74 8.63
N VAL A 72 -4.66 8.83 7.64
CA VAL A 72 -3.59 8.54 6.66
C VAL A 72 -3.22 9.78 5.84
N VAL A 73 -4.21 10.51 5.32
CA VAL A 73 -3.97 11.74 4.57
C VAL A 73 -3.30 12.79 5.45
N SER A 74 -3.77 12.98 6.68
CA SER A 74 -3.16 13.91 7.63
C SER A 74 -1.71 13.54 7.95
N PHE A 75 -1.45 12.25 8.16
CA PHE A 75 -0.11 11.71 8.42
C PHE A 75 0.85 11.92 7.23
N ALA A 76 0.39 11.63 6.01
CA ALA A 76 1.18 11.86 4.80
C ALA A 76 1.52 13.34 4.60
N ASN A 77 0.54 14.23 4.78
CA ASN A 77 0.72 15.68 4.66
C ASN A 77 1.68 16.25 5.71
N ALA A 78 1.81 15.59 6.87
CA ALA A 78 2.78 15.93 7.90
C ALA A 78 4.21 15.40 7.59
N GLY A 79 4.42 14.76 6.43
CA GLY A 79 5.71 14.18 6.02
C GLY A 79 5.91 12.73 6.47
N GLY A 80 4.87 12.09 7.00
CA GLY A 80 4.90 10.67 7.36
C GLY A 80 5.02 9.76 6.13
N LEU A 81 5.68 8.61 6.30
CA LEU A 81 5.90 7.66 5.19
C LEU A 81 4.65 6.79 4.97
N VAL A 82 4.08 6.83 3.77
CA VAL A 82 2.96 5.97 3.39
C VAL A 82 3.33 5.10 2.20
N LEU A 83 3.14 3.79 2.32
CA LEU A 83 3.39 2.81 1.27
C LEU A 83 2.09 2.11 0.88
N GLY A 84 1.71 2.22 -0.39
CA GLY A 84 0.56 1.51 -0.95
C GLY A 84 1.01 0.36 -1.85
N ILE A 85 0.55 -0.87 -1.56
CA ILE A 85 0.93 -2.08 -2.32
C ILE A 85 -0.28 -2.60 -3.08
N CYS A 86 -0.18 -2.77 -4.40
CA CYS A 86 -1.28 -3.23 -5.27
C CYS A 86 -2.57 -2.42 -5.04
N ASN A 87 -3.57 -2.97 -4.34
CA ASN A 87 -4.81 -2.27 -3.99
C ASN A 87 -4.55 -1.04 -3.12
N GLY A 88 -3.56 -1.08 -2.23
CA GLY A 88 -3.13 0.09 -1.47
C GLY A 88 -2.67 1.25 -2.36
N PHE A 89 -1.99 0.98 -3.49
CA PHE A 89 -1.61 2.03 -4.43
C PHE A 89 -2.83 2.65 -5.12
N GLN A 90 -3.82 1.82 -5.48
CA GLN A 90 -5.09 2.28 -6.03
C GLN A 90 -5.83 3.18 -5.02
N ILE A 91 -5.85 2.82 -3.74
CA ILE A 91 -6.45 3.62 -2.67
C ILE A 91 -5.75 4.99 -2.55
N LEU A 92 -4.41 5.05 -2.65
CA LEU A 92 -3.68 6.31 -2.59
C LEU A 92 -4.01 7.26 -3.75
N LEU A 93 -4.19 6.73 -4.97
CA LEU A 93 -4.66 7.51 -6.12
C LEU A 93 -6.08 8.03 -5.90
N GLU A 94 -6.98 7.16 -5.44
CA GLU A 94 -8.37 7.52 -5.17
C GLU A 94 -8.50 8.58 -4.06
N ALA A 95 -7.61 8.55 -3.08
CA ALA A 95 -7.51 9.53 -2.01
C ALA A 95 -6.81 10.84 -2.43
N GLY A 96 -6.26 10.92 -3.64
CA GLY A 96 -5.55 12.10 -4.15
C GLY A 96 -4.17 12.32 -3.53
N LEU A 97 -3.60 11.32 -2.87
CA LEU A 97 -2.23 11.37 -2.33
C LEU A 97 -1.18 11.09 -3.41
N LEU A 98 -1.59 10.51 -4.54
CA LEU A 98 -0.76 10.29 -5.72
C LEU A 98 -1.45 10.87 -6.95
N PRO A 99 -0.69 11.37 -7.95
CA PRO A 99 -1.25 11.86 -9.19
C PRO A 99 -1.68 10.72 -10.11
N GLY A 100 -2.73 10.95 -10.90
CA GLY A 100 -3.18 10.04 -11.95
C GLY A 100 -4.28 9.07 -11.52
N ALA A 101 -4.46 8.00 -12.28
CA ALA A 101 -5.45 6.94 -12.03
C ALA A 101 -4.98 5.61 -12.64
N LEU A 102 -5.53 4.50 -12.13
CA LEU A 102 -5.34 3.17 -12.70
C LEU A 102 -6.59 2.71 -13.45
N TYR A 103 -6.36 2.03 -14.57
CA TYR A 103 -7.40 1.47 -15.43
C TYR A 103 -7.31 -0.05 -15.45
N ARG A 104 -8.36 -0.69 -15.99
CA ARG A 104 -8.32 -2.13 -16.27
C ARG A 104 -7.15 -2.45 -17.19
N ASN A 105 -6.52 -3.60 -16.96
CA ASN A 105 -5.49 -4.14 -17.85
C ASN A 105 -6.00 -4.13 -19.29
N THR A 106 -5.16 -3.77 -20.26
CA THR A 106 -5.51 -3.78 -21.68
C THR A 106 -5.93 -5.17 -22.17
N SER A 107 -5.43 -6.24 -21.55
CA SER A 107 -5.85 -7.60 -21.84
C SER A 107 -7.22 -7.98 -21.25
N LEU A 108 -7.83 -7.12 -20.44
CA LEU A 108 -9.10 -7.35 -19.73
C LEU A 108 -9.12 -8.62 -18.87
N GLN A 109 -7.95 -9.03 -18.40
CA GLN A 109 -7.75 -10.25 -17.62
C GLN A 109 -6.86 -9.94 -16.41
N PHE A 110 -7.12 -10.65 -15.32
CA PHE A 110 -6.24 -10.66 -14.15
C PHE A 110 -4.92 -11.36 -14.49
N ARG A 111 -3.82 -10.80 -13.98
CA ARG A 111 -2.46 -11.30 -14.18
C ARG A 111 -1.84 -11.62 -12.83
N CYS A 112 -1.45 -12.89 -12.66
CA CYS A 112 -0.68 -13.36 -11.51
C CYS A 112 0.60 -14.04 -12.03
N GLN A 113 1.73 -13.34 -12.00
CA GLN A 113 2.98 -13.83 -12.59
C GLN A 113 4.20 -13.12 -12.01
N GLN A 114 5.38 -13.69 -12.24
CA GLN A 114 6.65 -13.03 -11.97
C GLN A 114 6.98 -12.04 -13.08
N THR A 115 7.36 -10.81 -12.72
CA THR A 115 7.71 -9.75 -13.67
C THR A 115 9.06 -9.15 -13.30
N HIS A 116 9.81 -8.70 -14.30
CA HIS A 116 11.07 -8.01 -14.10
C HIS A 116 10.83 -6.50 -14.09
N LEU A 117 11.21 -5.83 -13.01
CA LEU A 117 11.15 -4.37 -12.88
C LEU A 117 12.57 -3.82 -12.74
N LYS A 118 12.83 -2.68 -13.38
CA LYS A 118 14.09 -1.96 -13.26
C LYS A 118 13.95 -0.85 -12.23
N VAL A 119 14.90 -0.73 -11.31
CA VAL A 119 14.94 0.40 -10.37
C VAL A 119 15.43 1.65 -11.10
N GLU A 120 14.54 2.61 -11.33
CA GLU A 120 14.86 3.86 -12.03
C GLU A 120 15.24 5.02 -11.11
N ASN A 121 14.66 5.05 -9.89
CA ASN A 121 14.90 6.11 -8.92
C ASN A 121 15.29 5.51 -7.57
N THR A 122 16.49 5.83 -7.11
CA THR A 122 17.02 5.44 -5.79
C THR A 122 16.98 6.59 -4.78
N ASP A 123 16.61 7.80 -5.18
CA ASP A 123 16.49 8.95 -4.28
C ASP A 123 15.09 9.01 -3.62
N THR A 124 14.64 7.89 -3.06
CA THR A 124 13.40 7.82 -2.28
C THR A 124 13.63 7.10 -0.96
N PRO A 125 12.83 7.39 0.08
CA PRO A 125 12.89 6.64 1.34
C PRO A 125 12.76 5.12 1.17
N PHE A 126 12.11 4.65 0.10
CA PHE A 126 11.83 3.23 -0.15
C PHE A 126 12.88 2.54 -1.05
N THR A 127 13.71 3.29 -1.77
CA THR A 127 14.66 2.73 -2.77
C THR A 127 16.12 3.14 -2.58
N ARG A 128 16.45 4.00 -1.61
CA ARG A 128 17.82 4.51 -1.34
C ARG A 128 18.91 3.49 -0.98
N GLY A 129 18.55 2.24 -0.78
CA GLY A 129 19.49 1.13 -0.56
C GLY A 129 19.62 0.18 -1.75
N MET A 130 18.96 0.49 -2.87
CA MET A 130 18.99 -0.32 -4.09
C MET A 130 20.01 0.25 -5.08
N ASP A 131 20.61 -0.61 -5.88
CA ASP A 131 21.46 -0.17 -6.99
C ASP A 131 20.59 0.39 -8.12
N ALA A 132 20.96 1.55 -8.65
CA ALA A 132 20.35 2.08 -9.86
C ALA A 132 20.53 1.08 -11.01
N ASP A 133 19.54 1.00 -11.90
CA ASP A 133 19.50 0.06 -13.03
C ASP A 133 19.44 -1.43 -12.67
N ARG A 134 19.32 -1.78 -11.39
CA ARG A 134 19.13 -3.17 -10.97
C ARG A 134 17.77 -3.68 -11.43
N THR A 135 17.79 -4.85 -12.08
CA THR A 135 16.57 -5.60 -12.39
C THR A 135 16.17 -6.48 -11.20
N LEU A 136 14.96 -6.27 -10.71
CA LEU A 136 14.32 -7.05 -9.66
C LEU A 136 13.27 -7.98 -10.29
N LYS A 137 13.16 -9.20 -9.76
CA LYS A 137 12.08 -10.12 -10.11
C LYS A 137 11.00 -10.05 -9.03
N ILE A 138 9.84 -9.50 -9.38
CA ILE A 138 8.76 -9.16 -8.44
C ILE A 138 7.45 -9.83 -8.88
N PRO A 139 6.72 -10.51 -7.98
CA PRO A 139 5.38 -11.01 -8.29
C PRO A 139 4.40 -9.86 -8.48
N ILE A 140 3.51 -10.00 -9.46
CA ILE A 140 2.37 -9.10 -9.68
C ILE A 140 1.05 -9.88 -9.55
N ALA A 141 -0.01 -9.17 -9.14
CA ALA A 141 -1.37 -9.69 -9.00
C ALA A 141 -2.37 -8.54 -9.24
N HIS A 142 -2.79 -8.31 -10.50
CA HIS A 142 -3.72 -7.23 -10.88
C HIS A 142 -4.52 -7.51 -12.15
#